data_AF-A0A7K4D0N1-F1
#
_entry.id   AF-A0A7K4D0N1-F1
#
_cell.length_a   1.000
_cell.length_b   1.000
_cell.length_c   1.000
_cell.angle_alpha   90.00
_cell.angle_beta   90.00
_cell.angle_gamma   90.00
#
_symmetry.space_group_name_H-M   'P 1'
#
loop_
_entity.id
_entity.type
_entity.pdbx_description
1 polymer ?
#
loop_
_entity_poly.entity_id
_entity_poly.type
_entity_poly.pdbx_seq_one_letter_code
_entity_poly.pdbx_strand_id
1 'polypeptide(L)'
;MAWNAPSWPRHVIIRIWWDDEVEPSVECPLGDFFGLGHGKRITYNAEPVQMGPQHGKGFNCWWPMPFKNHARIEIENDNPSSRVLDPDHPGKLKPGIMFYYYVDYEKYIEWPEDPATHLGYFHAQFRCKDYADQRTDFVSGKRMNILQWQALQGKNTRENGGYDRNHVILQARGKGHYVGCAINIDNPRRWWMPVSNWPGEGDDMIFIDDDVGKEPTLYGTGTEDYVNMAFCPQEKFDSAYYGIIKGGGHNWAGKISYYRYHVQDRIPFQREILVTIEHGHNNHRGGRWETTAYWYQLEPHDASCTPALPSRQERMPRRDHELAWRVSKTIAWLMVKVLLHGVLIYVIIIALRSIGVI
;
A
#
# COMPACT_ATOMS: atom_id res chain seq x y z
N MET A 1 2.65 -14.93 -20.27
CA MET A 1 2.55 -15.44 -18.88
C MET A 1 3.94 -15.69 -18.31
N ALA A 2 4.34 -14.97 -17.26
CA ALA A 2 5.33 -15.50 -16.34
C ALA A 2 4.66 -16.65 -15.56
N TRP A 3 4.84 -17.88 -16.02
CA TRP A 3 4.24 -19.04 -15.36
C TRP A 3 4.86 -19.19 -13.96
N ASN A 4 4.02 -19.05 -12.93
CA ASN A 4 4.33 -19.33 -11.52
C ASN A 4 5.52 -18.59 -10.88
N ALA A 5 6.04 -17.52 -11.48
CA ALA A 5 7.02 -16.69 -10.79
C ALA A 5 6.35 -16.01 -9.58
N PRO A 6 6.84 -16.22 -8.34
CA PRO A 6 6.31 -15.55 -7.17
C PRO A 6 6.44 -14.03 -7.35
N SER A 7 5.43 -13.29 -6.92
CA SER A 7 5.45 -11.82 -6.97
C SER A 7 5.67 -11.20 -8.35
N TRP A 8 5.33 -11.93 -9.43
CA TRP A 8 5.37 -11.44 -10.83
C TRP A 8 4.89 -9.99 -11.03
N PRO A 9 3.75 -9.53 -10.46
CA PRO A 9 3.28 -8.16 -10.65
C PRO A 9 4.24 -7.08 -10.17
N ARG A 10 5.21 -7.44 -9.31
CA ARG A 10 6.24 -6.53 -8.79
C ARG A 10 7.50 -6.48 -9.68
N HIS A 11 7.68 -7.47 -10.54
CA HIS A 11 8.84 -7.59 -11.43
C HIS A 11 8.64 -6.96 -12.81
N VAL A 12 7.41 -6.58 -13.13
CA VAL A 12 7.12 -5.83 -14.35
C VAL A 12 6.95 -4.39 -13.97
N ILE A 13 7.68 -3.50 -14.61
CA ILE A 13 7.60 -2.07 -14.39
C ILE A 13 6.90 -1.46 -15.60
N ILE A 14 5.92 -0.62 -15.35
CA ILE A 14 5.30 0.24 -16.36
C ILE A 14 5.89 1.64 -16.22
N ARG A 15 6.30 2.22 -17.35
CA ARG A 15 6.63 3.64 -17.44
C ARG A 15 5.85 4.30 -18.55
N ILE A 16 5.39 5.52 -18.31
CA ILE A 16 4.68 6.31 -19.32
C ILE A 16 5.24 7.73 -19.34
N TRP A 17 5.55 8.21 -20.55
CA TRP A 17 5.94 9.58 -20.84
C TRP A 17 4.89 10.23 -21.73
N TRP A 18 4.60 11.49 -21.44
CA TRP A 18 3.70 12.32 -22.22
C TRP A 18 4.48 13.40 -22.95
N ASP A 19 4.17 13.59 -24.22
CA ASP A 19 4.74 14.63 -25.08
C ASP A 19 6.27 14.67 -25.02
N ASP A 20 6.83 15.80 -24.60
CA ASP A 20 8.28 16.06 -24.57
C ASP A 20 8.89 15.86 -23.17
N GLU A 21 8.16 15.21 -22.24
CA GLU A 21 8.69 14.89 -20.92
C GLU A 21 9.92 14.01 -20.99
N VAL A 22 10.96 14.40 -20.24
CA VAL A 22 12.21 13.64 -20.16
C VAL A 22 12.07 12.51 -19.15
N GLU A 23 11.40 12.79 -18.03
CA GLU A 23 11.17 11.84 -16.94
C GLU A 23 9.78 11.21 -17.07
N PRO A 24 9.59 9.95 -16.63
CA PRO A 24 8.30 9.30 -16.75
C PRO A 24 7.28 9.89 -15.76
N SER A 25 6.19 10.45 -16.28
CA SER A 25 5.02 10.89 -15.47
C SER A 25 4.34 9.73 -14.74
N VAL A 26 4.47 8.50 -15.28
CA VAL A 26 4.07 7.25 -14.60
C VAL A 26 5.29 6.35 -14.44
N GLU A 27 5.62 5.95 -13.21
CA GLU A 27 6.61 4.91 -12.94
C GLU A 27 6.19 4.04 -11.74
N CYS A 28 5.82 2.79 -11.99
CA CYS A 28 5.30 1.86 -10.98
C CYS A 28 5.62 0.41 -11.34
N PRO A 29 5.72 -0.51 -10.36
CA PRO A 29 5.48 -1.91 -10.65
C PRO A 29 4.05 -2.07 -11.18
N LEU A 30 3.88 -2.90 -12.19
CA LEU A 30 2.63 -3.07 -12.92
C LEU A 30 1.50 -3.49 -11.98
N GLY A 31 1.74 -4.39 -11.03
CA GLY A 31 0.74 -4.76 -10.02
C GLY A 31 0.21 -3.54 -9.27
N ASP A 32 1.12 -2.74 -8.73
CA ASP A 32 0.81 -1.58 -7.90
C ASP A 32 0.18 -0.43 -8.68
N PHE A 33 0.51 -0.28 -9.96
CA PHE A 33 -0.21 0.63 -10.87
C PHE A 33 -1.70 0.29 -10.92
N PHE A 34 -2.04 -1.00 -10.97
CA PHE A 34 -3.42 -1.48 -10.90
C PHE A 34 -3.86 -1.78 -9.46
N GLY A 35 -3.34 -1.10 -8.44
CA GLY A 35 -3.75 -1.24 -7.04
C GLY A 35 -3.49 -2.60 -6.37
N LEU A 36 -2.76 -3.52 -7.04
CA LEU A 36 -2.40 -4.82 -6.49
C LEU A 36 -1.07 -4.77 -5.72
N GLY A 37 -1.17 -4.63 -4.40
CA GLY A 37 -0.01 -4.69 -3.51
C GLY A 37 0.60 -6.08 -3.33
N HIS A 38 1.74 -6.09 -2.64
CA HIS A 38 2.48 -7.28 -2.20
C HIS A 38 2.88 -8.26 -3.31
N GLY A 39 2.90 -7.80 -4.58
CA GLY A 39 3.08 -8.68 -5.74
C GLY A 39 2.03 -9.79 -5.83
N LYS A 40 0.86 -9.64 -5.19
CA LYS A 40 -0.21 -10.63 -5.20
C LYS A 40 -1.26 -10.25 -6.23
N ARG A 41 -1.80 -11.24 -6.93
CA ARG A 41 -2.99 -11.04 -7.76
C ARG A 41 -4.23 -11.41 -6.97
N ILE A 42 -5.18 -10.49 -6.94
CA ILE A 42 -6.48 -10.66 -6.29
C ILE A 42 -7.50 -10.08 -7.26
N THR A 43 -8.60 -10.79 -7.48
CA THR A 43 -9.72 -10.24 -8.26
C THR A 43 -10.41 -9.19 -7.40
N TYR A 44 -10.50 -7.96 -7.90
CA TYR A 44 -11.25 -6.87 -7.31
C TYR A 44 -11.74 -5.91 -8.39
N ASN A 45 -12.77 -5.14 -8.07
CA ASN A 45 -13.42 -4.22 -9.00
C ASN A 45 -13.49 -2.82 -8.39
N ALA A 46 -12.88 -1.84 -9.05
CA ALA A 46 -13.07 -0.42 -8.81
C ALA A 46 -13.37 0.27 -10.15
N GLU A 47 -13.86 1.50 -10.14
CA GLU A 47 -14.17 2.22 -11.37
C GLU A 47 -12.91 2.49 -12.22
N PRO A 48 -11.82 3.08 -11.69
CA PRO A 48 -10.66 3.40 -12.52
C PRO A 48 -9.76 2.21 -12.84
N VAL A 49 -9.79 1.12 -12.05
CA VAL A 49 -8.94 -0.07 -12.26
C VAL A 49 -9.66 -1.35 -11.86
N GLN A 50 -9.53 -2.41 -12.67
CA GLN A 50 -10.27 -3.66 -12.49
C GLN A 50 -9.42 -4.89 -12.76
N MET A 51 -9.48 -5.84 -11.83
CA MET A 51 -8.72 -7.09 -11.84
C MET A 51 -9.67 -8.24 -12.07
N GLY A 52 -9.77 -8.66 -13.33
CA GLY A 52 -10.75 -9.64 -13.79
C GLY A 52 -10.56 -11.06 -13.26
N PRO A 53 -11.39 -12.02 -13.75
CA PRO A 53 -11.34 -13.43 -13.37
C PRO A 53 -9.99 -14.12 -13.58
N GLN A 54 -9.92 -15.40 -13.19
CA GLN A 54 -8.70 -16.20 -13.17
C GLN A 54 -7.65 -15.67 -12.18
N HIS A 55 -8.11 -15.35 -10.97
CA HIS A 55 -7.30 -14.85 -9.84
C HIS A 55 -6.57 -13.54 -10.15
N GLY A 56 -7.30 -12.52 -10.62
CA GLY A 56 -6.76 -11.18 -10.89
C GLY A 56 -5.74 -11.15 -12.05
N LYS A 57 -6.01 -11.90 -13.13
CA LYS A 57 -5.09 -11.98 -14.29
C LYS A 57 -5.43 -11.02 -15.43
N GLY A 58 -6.65 -10.49 -15.49
CA GLY A 58 -7.04 -9.45 -16.45
C GLY A 58 -6.90 -8.08 -15.80
N PHE A 59 -5.91 -7.29 -16.23
CA PHE A 59 -5.63 -5.96 -15.69
C PHE A 59 -6.28 -4.92 -16.62
N ASN A 60 -7.22 -4.13 -16.12
CA ASN A 60 -7.91 -3.09 -16.90
C ASN A 60 -7.81 -1.75 -16.17
N CYS A 61 -7.56 -0.68 -16.92
CA CYS A 61 -7.39 0.67 -16.42
C CYS A 61 -8.27 1.60 -17.25
N TRP A 62 -9.05 2.42 -16.56
CA TRP A 62 -10.03 3.34 -17.10
C TRP A 62 -9.72 4.81 -16.78
N TRP A 63 -8.58 5.08 -16.13
CA TRP A 63 -8.07 6.44 -15.99
C TRP A 63 -7.90 7.09 -17.38
N PRO A 64 -8.52 8.25 -17.64
CA PRO A 64 -8.23 9.02 -18.85
C PRO A 64 -6.77 9.47 -18.85
N MET A 65 -6.05 9.32 -19.96
CA MET A 65 -4.64 9.72 -20.04
C MET A 65 -4.43 10.60 -21.28
N PRO A 66 -4.80 11.89 -21.22
CA PRO A 66 -4.67 12.78 -22.37
C PRO A 66 -3.19 13.06 -22.65
N PHE A 67 -2.86 13.21 -23.93
CA PHE A 67 -1.54 13.64 -24.41
C PHE A 67 -1.72 14.48 -25.68
N LYS A 68 -0.86 15.49 -25.90
CA LYS A 68 -1.05 16.46 -27.00
C LYS A 68 -0.50 15.94 -28.32
N ASN A 69 0.73 15.43 -28.29
CA ASN A 69 1.52 15.05 -29.45
C ASN A 69 1.95 13.58 -29.38
N HIS A 70 2.48 13.14 -28.24
CA HIS A 70 3.16 11.86 -28.12
C HIS A 70 2.83 11.16 -26.79
N ALA A 71 2.73 9.83 -26.83
CA ALA A 71 2.67 8.98 -25.65
C ALA A 71 3.61 7.81 -25.85
N ARG A 72 4.50 7.55 -24.89
CA ARG A 72 5.38 6.38 -24.87
C ARG A 72 5.06 5.53 -23.66
N ILE A 73 4.66 4.28 -23.87
CA ILE A 73 4.46 3.30 -22.80
C ILE A 73 5.59 2.26 -22.90
N GLU A 74 6.35 2.11 -21.83
CA GLU A 74 7.42 1.10 -21.71
C GLU A 74 7.03 0.04 -20.68
N ILE A 75 7.38 -1.21 -21.00
CA ILE A 75 7.26 -2.35 -20.11
C ILE A 75 8.64 -2.98 -19.92
N GLU A 76 9.15 -2.91 -18.69
CA GLU A 76 10.38 -3.58 -18.29
C GLU A 76 10.04 -4.86 -17.51
N ASN A 77 10.73 -5.97 -17.79
CA ASN A 77 10.68 -7.16 -16.94
C ASN A 77 12.04 -7.42 -16.29
N ASP A 78 12.14 -7.15 -15.00
CA ASP A 78 13.35 -7.35 -14.20
C ASP A 78 13.45 -8.75 -13.58
N ASN A 79 12.51 -9.65 -13.86
CA ASN A 79 12.50 -10.98 -13.27
C ASN A 79 13.61 -11.86 -13.88
N PRO A 80 14.67 -12.23 -13.12
CA PRO A 80 15.76 -13.04 -13.64
C PRO A 80 15.35 -14.49 -13.94
N SER A 81 14.23 -14.93 -13.35
CA SER A 81 13.70 -16.29 -13.48
C SER A 81 12.56 -16.38 -14.50
N SER A 82 12.13 -15.27 -15.11
CA SER A 82 11.07 -15.32 -16.12
C SER A 82 11.56 -16.00 -17.39
N ARG A 83 10.73 -16.88 -17.94
CA ARG A 83 11.01 -17.67 -19.14
C ARG A 83 9.77 -17.73 -20.03
N VAL A 84 9.98 -17.77 -21.33
CA VAL A 84 8.96 -17.97 -22.37
C VAL A 84 9.41 -19.03 -23.35
N LEU A 85 8.46 -19.66 -24.04
CA LEU A 85 8.77 -20.56 -25.16
C LEU A 85 9.58 -19.82 -26.21
N ASP A 86 10.65 -20.45 -26.69
CA ASP A 86 11.45 -19.90 -27.76
C ASP A 86 10.84 -20.28 -29.12
N PRO A 87 10.26 -19.33 -29.88
CA PRO A 87 9.67 -19.63 -31.19
C PRO A 87 10.69 -20.18 -32.19
N ASP A 88 11.96 -19.82 -32.03
CA ASP A 88 13.04 -20.22 -32.93
C ASP A 88 13.60 -21.61 -32.57
N HIS A 89 13.33 -22.11 -31.37
CA HIS A 89 13.81 -23.40 -30.88
C HIS A 89 12.70 -24.17 -30.15
N PRO A 90 11.86 -24.93 -30.89
CA PRO A 90 10.75 -25.68 -30.32
C PRO A 90 11.17 -26.56 -29.13
N GLY A 91 10.43 -26.45 -28.03
CA GLY A 91 10.70 -27.16 -26.77
C GLY A 91 11.74 -26.50 -25.85
N LYS A 92 12.40 -25.41 -26.28
CA LYS A 92 13.29 -24.63 -25.41
C LYS A 92 12.59 -23.41 -24.81
N LEU A 93 13.14 -22.93 -23.70
CA LEU A 93 12.72 -21.71 -23.03
C LEU A 93 13.84 -20.67 -23.11
N LYS A 94 13.47 -19.40 -23.37
CA LYS A 94 14.38 -18.25 -23.30
C LYS A 94 13.93 -17.23 -22.24
N PRO A 95 14.83 -16.39 -21.71
CA PRO A 95 14.43 -15.26 -20.86
C PRO A 95 13.40 -14.37 -21.56
N GLY A 96 12.40 -13.92 -20.82
CA GLY A 96 11.38 -13.01 -21.35
C GLY A 96 10.04 -13.17 -20.67
N ILE A 97 9.05 -12.44 -21.19
CA ILE A 97 7.65 -12.49 -20.76
C ILE A 97 6.76 -12.59 -21.99
N MET A 98 5.63 -13.23 -21.82
CA MET A 98 4.54 -13.16 -22.80
C MET A 98 3.54 -12.16 -22.25
N PHE A 99 3.41 -11.04 -22.94
CA PHE A 99 2.69 -9.86 -22.51
C PHE A 99 1.58 -9.57 -23.52
N TYR A 100 0.33 -9.65 -23.06
CA TYR A 100 -0.85 -9.35 -23.86
C TYR A 100 -1.39 -8.01 -23.38
N TYR A 101 -1.68 -7.09 -24.29
CA TYR A 101 -2.16 -5.77 -23.96
C TYR A 101 -3.05 -5.22 -25.07
N TYR A 102 -3.91 -4.29 -24.70
CA TYR A 102 -4.64 -3.38 -25.57
C TYR A 102 -4.43 -1.97 -25.01
N VAL A 103 -4.22 -1.01 -25.90
CA VAL A 103 -4.22 0.43 -25.59
C VAL A 103 -5.20 1.07 -26.54
N ASP A 104 -6.42 1.26 -26.06
CA ASP A 104 -7.47 1.95 -26.78
C ASP A 104 -7.37 3.45 -26.50
N TYR A 105 -7.40 4.27 -27.54
CA TYR A 105 -7.34 5.72 -27.43
C TYR A 105 -8.16 6.39 -28.53
N GLU A 106 -8.58 7.61 -28.25
CA GLU A 106 -9.32 8.45 -29.19
C GLU A 106 -8.41 9.53 -29.76
N LYS A 107 -8.54 9.80 -31.06
CA LYS A 107 -7.85 10.92 -31.71
C LYS A 107 -8.82 12.08 -31.83
N TYR A 108 -8.39 13.22 -31.30
CA TYR A 108 -9.08 14.49 -31.44
C TYR A 108 -8.39 15.32 -32.53
N ILE A 109 -9.16 16.15 -33.24
CA ILE A 109 -8.63 17.03 -34.29
C ILE A 109 -7.73 18.10 -33.66
N GLU A 110 -8.13 18.59 -32.50
CA GLU A 110 -7.46 19.68 -31.79
C GLU A 110 -7.38 19.35 -30.30
N TRP A 111 -6.29 19.79 -29.67
CA TRP A 111 -6.19 19.77 -28.22
C TRP A 111 -7.15 20.83 -27.67
N PRO A 112 -8.03 20.49 -26.72
CA PRO A 112 -8.97 21.46 -26.18
C PRO A 112 -8.20 22.51 -25.36
N GLU A 113 -8.00 23.67 -25.96
CA GLU A 113 -7.42 24.84 -25.31
C GLU A 113 -8.56 25.68 -24.71
N ASP A 114 -9.07 25.27 -23.55
CA ASP A 114 -9.99 26.10 -22.76
C ASP A 114 -9.19 26.90 -21.70
N PRO A 115 -9.18 28.24 -21.75
CA PRO A 115 -8.55 29.07 -20.72
C PRO A 115 -9.13 28.86 -19.32
N ALA A 116 -10.39 28.39 -19.21
CA ALA A 116 -11.05 28.11 -17.95
C ALA A 116 -10.76 26.69 -17.41
N THR A 117 -10.41 25.74 -18.28
CA THR A 117 -10.07 24.37 -17.89
C THR A 117 -8.88 23.83 -18.66
N HIS A 118 -7.76 23.65 -17.97
CA HIS A 118 -6.61 22.95 -18.55
C HIS A 118 -6.77 21.43 -18.36
N LEU A 119 -6.54 20.67 -19.43
CA LEU A 119 -6.37 19.22 -19.33
C LEU A 119 -5.04 18.90 -18.66
N GLY A 120 -5.09 18.23 -17.51
CA GLY A 120 -3.90 17.69 -16.86
C GLY A 120 -3.49 16.35 -17.45
N TYR A 121 -2.21 16.05 -17.36
CA TYR A 121 -1.61 14.78 -17.74
C TYR A 121 -1.63 13.80 -16.58
N PHE A 122 -1.91 12.54 -16.86
CA PHE A 122 -2.06 11.52 -15.83
C PHE A 122 -0.70 11.10 -15.26
N HIS A 123 -0.61 11.00 -13.94
CA HIS A 123 0.59 10.59 -13.24
C HIS A 123 0.29 9.47 -12.26
N ALA A 124 1.27 8.59 -12.07
CA ALA A 124 1.22 7.57 -11.04
C ALA A 124 2.60 7.19 -10.54
N GLN A 125 2.75 7.11 -9.22
CA GLN A 125 4.04 6.90 -8.58
C GLN A 125 3.94 5.91 -7.43
N PHE A 126 4.88 4.96 -7.43
CA PHE A 126 5.03 3.98 -6.37
C PHE A 126 6.04 4.42 -5.31
N ARG A 127 5.67 4.31 -4.04
CA ARG A 127 6.56 4.50 -2.88
C ARG A 127 6.58 3.25 -2.01
N CYS A 128 7.74 2.94 -1.45
CA CYS A 128 7.93 1.87 -0.48
C CYS A 128 8.84 2.36 0.62
N LYS A 129 8.42 2.20 1.88
CA LYS A 129 9.24 2.57 3.04
C LYS A 129 9.05 1.57 4.18
N ASP A 130 10.17 1.25 4.81
CA ASP A 130 10.22 0.45 6.02
C ASP A 130 10.35 1.36 7.24
N TYR A 131 9.47 1.12 8.22
CA TYR A 131 9.45 1.83 9.49
C TYR A 131 9.79 0.89 10.65
N ALA A 132 10.41 1.46 11.67
CA ALA A 132 10.65 0.78 12.94
C ALA A 132 9.54 1.14 13.94
N ASP A 133 9.26 0.23 14.87
CA ASP A 133 8.36 0.53 15.98
C ASP A 133 8.95 1.62 16.88
N GLN A 134 8.17 2.65 17.16
CA GLN A 134 8.53 3.67 18.13
C GLN A 134 8.25 3.14 19.54
N ARG A 135 9.29 3.15 20.39
CA ARG A 135 9.19 2.68 21.79
C ARG A 135 9.10 3.82 22.80
N THR A 136 9.46 5.02 22.38
CA THR A 136 9.60 6.19 23.23
C THR A 136 8.92 7.37 22.55
N ASP A 137 8.06 8.07 23.27
CA ASP A 137 7.42 9.28 22.76
C ASP A 137 8.43 10.40 22.53
N PHE A 138 8.39 11.03 21.35
CA PHE A 138 9.37 12.04 20.95
C PHE A 138 9.27 13.32 21.77
N VAL A 139 8.09 13.64 22.31
CA VAL A 139 7.89 14.86 23.10
C VAL A 139 8.31 14.65 24.55
N SER A 140 7.73 13.63 25.19
CA SER A 140 7.92 13.39 26.63
C SER A 140 9.17 12.57 26.96
N GLY A 141 9.78 11.91 25.98
CA GLY A 141 10.89 10.97 26.20
C GLY A 141 10.50 9.72 26.98
N LYS A 142 9.20 9.52 27.27
CA LYS A 142 8.72 8.38 28.05
C LYS A 142 8.57 7.15 27.18
N ARG A 143 9.00 6.01 27.72
CA ARG A 143 8.73 4.70 27.12
C ARG A 143 7.24 4.39 27.29
N MET A 144 6.57 4.08 26.20
CA MET A 144 5.14 3.74 26.20
C MET A 144 4.92 2.32 25.71
N ASN A 145 3.91 1.65 26.26
CA ASN A 145 3.46 0.34 25.78
C ASN A 145 2.39 0.50 24.68
N ILE A 146 2.06 -0.61 24.01
CA ILE A 146 1.18 -0.62 22.82
C ILE A 146 -0.22 -0.06 23.14
N LEU A 147 -0.80 -0.41 24.29
CA LEU A 147 -2.13 0.07 24.67
C LEU A 147 -2.12 1.58 24.97
N GLN A 148 -1.03 2.10 25.54
CA GLN A 148 -0.89 3.54 25.78
C GLN A 148 -0.83 4.33 24.46
N TRP A 149 -0.16 3.78 23.45
CA TRP A 149 -0.10 4.34 22.10
C TRP A 149 -1.43 4.28 21.36
N GLN A 150 -2.12 3.14 21.42
CA GLN A 150 -3.38 2.94 20.66
C GLN A 150 -4.59 3.62 21.29
N ALA A 151 -4.58 3.93 22.60
CA ALA A 151 -5.81 4.35 23.26
C ALA A 151 -5.83 5.81 23.76
N LEU A 152 -4.69 6.44 24.11
CA LEU A 152 -4.74 7.62 25.00
C LEU A 152 -3.60 8.65 24.89
N GLN A 153 -2.49 8.42 24.18
CA GLN A 153 -1.29 9.28 24.30
C GLN A 153 -0.49 9.44 22.99
N GLY A 154 0.29 10.52 22.92
CA GLY A 154 1.02 10.94 21.72
C GLY A 154 0.27 12.02 20.95
N LYS A 155 1.00 12.98 20.41
CA LYS A 155 0.47 14.04 19.55
C LYS A 155 1.29 14.07 18.27
N ASN A 156 0.64 14.02 17.12
CA ASN A 156 1.31 14.31 15.87
C ASN A 156 1.03 15.77 15.49
N THR A 157 2.06 16.60 15.50
CA THR A 157 1.94 18.05 15.27
C THR A 157 3.11 18.57 14.48
N ARG A 158 2.98 19.76 13.88
CA ARG A 158 4.11 20.47 13.28
C ARG A 158 5.20 20.77 14.31
N GLU A 159 4.81 21.27 15.49
CA GLU A 159 5.73 21.73 16.54
C GLU A 159 6.71 20.64 17.00
N ASN A 160 6.27 19.38 17.07
CA ASN A 160 7.12 18.26 17.48
C ASN A 160 7.73 17.46 16.31
N GLY A 161 7.69 18.01 15.10
CA GLY A 161 8.18 17.37 13.87
C GLY A 161 7.44 16.08 13.53
N GLY A 162 6.21 15.90 14.02
CA GLY A 162 5.42 14.69 13.78
C GLY A 162 5.02 14.55 12.32
N TYR A 163 4.59 15.63 11.68
CA TYR A 163 4.16 15.64 10.27
C TYR A 163 5.28 15.18 9.33
N ASP A 164 6.54 15.50 9.65
CA ASP A 164 7.70 15.13 8.85
C ASP A 164 8.07 13.64 8.98
N ARG A 165 7.46 12.92 9.93
CA ARG A 165 7.63 11.48 10.12
C ARG A 165 6.58 10.65 9.38
N ASN A 166 5.50 11.26 8.90
CA ASN A 166 4.43 10.55 8.21
C ASN A 166 4.94 9.81 6.97
N HIS A 167 4.20 8.79 6.55
CA HIS A 167 4.40 8.17 5.24
C HIS A 167 3.90 9.09 4.14
N VAL A 168 4.81 9.54 3.29
CA VAL A 168 4.47 10.32 2.10
C VAL A 168 3.86 9.39 1.07
N ILE A 169 2.62 9.68 0.67
CA ILE A 169 1.89 9.04 -0.43
C ILE A 169 2.22 9.77 -1.74
N LEU A 170 2.10 11.09 -1.75
CA LEU A 170 2.36 11.96 -2.89
C LEU A 170 3.09 13.22 -2.44
N GLN A 171 4.06 13.64 -3.24
CA GLN A 171 4.57 15.00 -3.26
C GLN A 171 4.65 15.44 -4.72
N ALA A 172 4.09 16.60 -5.05
CA ALA A 172 4.11 17.13 -6.41
C ALA A 172 4.09 18.65 -6.40
N ARG A 173 4.79 19.27 -7.36
CA ARG A 173 4.73 20.71 -7.65
C ARG A 173 4.20 20.93 -9.06
N GLY A 174 3.39 21.96 -9.19
CA GLY A 174 2.64 22.30 -10.39
C GLY A 174 1.17 22.59 -10.07
N LYS A 175 0.37 22.71 -11.12
CA LYS A 175 -1.09 22.87 -11.02
C LYS A 175 -1.77 21.57 -11.41
N GLY A 176 -2.65 21.06 -10.56
CA GLY A 176 -3.22 19.74 -10.76
C GLY A 176 -4.31 19.38 -9.77
N HIS A 177 -4.61 18.08 -9.70
CA HIS A 177 -5.48 17.51 -8.68
C HIS A 177 -5.12 16.05 -8.40
N TYR A 178 -5.12 15.69 -7.12
CA TYR A 178 -4.94 14.33 -6.62
C TYR A 178 -6.24 13.54 -6.76
N VAL A 179 -6.15 12.30 -7.27
CA VAL A 179 -7.30 11.43 -7.56
C VAL A 179 -7.26 10.10 -6.80
N GLY A 180 -6.37 9.97 -5.81
CA GLY A 180 -6.40 8.87 -4.83
C GLY A 180 -5.15 7.99 -4.84
N CYS A 181 -5.24 6.86 -4.14
CA CYS A 181 -4.14 5.93 -3.98
C CYS A 181 -4.58 4.49 -3.70
N ALA A 182 -3.62 3.59 -3.89
CA ALA A 182 -3.60 2.27 -3.26
C ALA A 182 -2.66 2.31 -2.04
N ILE A 183 -3.08 1.72 -0.92
CA ILE A 183 -2.30 1.66 0.33
C ILE A 183 -2.09 0.20 0.70
N ASN A 184 -0.83 -0.20 0.88
CA ASN A 184 -0.46 -1.57 1.19
C ASN A 184 0.45 -1.61 2.41
N ILE A 185 0.07 -2.44 3.40
CA ILE A 185 0.78 -2.56 4.68
C ILE A 185 1.21 -4.01 4.86
N ASP A 186 2.50 -4.25 5.12
CA ASP A 186 2.97 -5.52 5.67
C ASP A 186 3.20 -5.35 7.17
N ASN A 187 2.20 -5.74 7.95
CA ASN A 187 2.17 -5.64 9.40
C ASN A 187 2.96 -6.82 10.03
N PRO A 188 4.19 -6.60 10.51
CA PRO A 188 5.10 -7.68 10.89
C PRO A 188 4.76 -8.31 12.24
N ARG A 189 3.94 -7.62 13.07
CA ARG A 189 3.58 -8.09 14.40
C ARG A 189 2.64 -9.29 14.28
N ARG A 190 3.19 -10.50 14.48
CA ARG A 190 2.49 -11.79 14.38
C ARG A 190 2.33 -12.46 15.76
N TRP A 191 2.03 -11.67 16.80
CA TRP A 191 1.95 -12.13 18.19
C TRP A 191 0.60 -12.79 18.50
N TRP A 192 0.63 -13.81 19.37
CA TRP A 192 -0.57 -14.52 19.86
C TRP A 192 -1.22 -13.85 21.09
N MET A 193 -0.63 -12.78 21.63
CA MET A 193 -1.17 -12.09 22.80
C MET A 193 -2.45 -11.31 22.43
N PRO A 194 -3.42 -11.19 23.34
CA PRO A 194 -4.74 -10.61 23.08
C PRO A 194 -4.75 -9.07 22.99
N VAL A 195 -3.63 -8.46 22.59
CA VAL A 195 -3.53 -7.00 22.43
C VAL A 195 -3.86 -6.64 20.98
N SER A 196 -4.66 -5.58 20.78
CA SER A 196 -5.02 -5.10 19.44
C SER A 196 -3.75 -4.85 18.61
N ASN A 197 -3.73 -5.42 17.40
CA ASN A 197 -2.61 -5.27 16.49
C ASN A 197 -2.99 -4.46 15.24
N TRP A 198 -4.07 -3.69 15.35
CA TRP A 198 -4.55 -2.78 14.33
C TRP A 198 -3.46 -1.78 13.91
N PRO A 199 -3.12 -1.71 12.60
CA PRO A 199 -2.14 -0.76 12.08
C PRO A 199 -2.74 0.57 11.62
N GLY A 200 -4.07 0.66 11.50
CA GLY A 200 -4.74 1.75 10.79
C GLY A 200 -5.20 2.93 11.63
N GLU A 201 -4.78 3.08 12.89
CA GLU A 201 -5.09 4.28 13.70
C GLU A 201 -4.46 5.59 13.16
N GLY A 202 -3.77 5.54 12.02
CA GLY A 202 -2.99 6.68 11.53
C GLY A 202 -3.81 7.63 10.68
N ASP A 203 -3.77 8.92 11.00
CA ASP A 203 -4.50 9.98 10.30
C ASP A 203 -3.88 10.29 8.93
N ASP A 204 -4.70 10.49 7.90
CA ASP A 204 -4.26 11.15 6.67
C ASP A 204 -4.12 12.66 6.89
N MET A 205 -3.07 13.25 6.31
CA MET A 205 -2.81 14.68 6.38
C MET A 205 -2.39 15.18 5.01
N ILE A 206 -3.17 16.09 4.46
CA ILE A 206 -2.99 16.64 3.12
C ILE A 206 -2.73 18.14 3.22
N PHE A 207 -1.59 18.56 2.71
CA PHE A 207 -1.13 19.95 2.70
C PHE A 207 -1.20 20.46 1.27
N ILE A 208 -1.90 21.59 1.07
CA ILE A 208 -2.17 22.15 -0.26
C ILE A 208 -1.59 23.57 -0.33
N ASP A 209 -0.80 23.82 -1.37
CA ASP A 209 -0.22 25.11 -1.72
C ASP A 209 0.51 25.78 -0.53
N ASP A 210 -0.04 26.86 0.01
CA ASP A 210 0.61 27.62 1.08
C ASP A 210 0.64 26.90 2.43
N ASP A 211 -0.10 25.80 2.57
CA ASP A 211 -0.13 24.96 3.77
C ASP A 211 1.00 23.92 3.80
N VAL A 212 1.71 23.73 2.68
CA VAL A 212 2.89 22.85 2.64
C VAL A 212 3.96 23.42 3.57
N GLY A 213 4.31 22.64 4.61
CA GLY A 213 5.22 23.06 5.68
C GLY A 213 4.55 23.74 6.88
N LYS A 214 3.21 23.88 6.88
CA LYS A 214 2.40 24.41 7.99
C LYS A 214 1.50 23.30 8.57
N GLU A 215 0.30 23.67 9.00
CA GLU A 215 -0.79 22.78 9.38
C GLU A 215 -1.48 22.22 8.13
N PRO A 216 -1.99 20.97 8.15
CA PRO A 216 -2.62 20.38 6.98
C PRO A 216 -3.95 21.05 6.64
N THR A 217 -4.21 21.20 5.35
CA THR A 217 -5.48 21.71 4.82
C THR A 217 -6.60 20.71 5.09
N LEU A 218 -6.31 19.41 4.96
CA LEU A 218 -7.23 18.31 5.27
C LEU A 218 -6.58 17.38 6.30
N TYR A 219 -7.29 17.12 7.38
CA TYR A 219 -6.84 16.29 8.51
C TYR A 219 -7.89 15.19 8.76
N GLY A 220 -7.47 13.92 8.69
CA GLY A 220 -8.31 12.74 8.87
C GLY A 220 -8.41 12.20 10.29
N THR A 221 -8.87 10.96 10.45
CA THR A 221 -9.11 10.34 11.77
C THR A 221 -8.60 8.90 11.91
N GLY A 222 -8.11 8.32 10.80
CA GLY A 222 -7.68 6.94 10.74
C GLY A 222 -7.51 6.49 9.29
N THR A 223 -6.74 5.43 9.09
CA THR A 223 -6.45 4.87 7.77
C THR A 223 -7.67 4.16 7.20
N GLU A 224 -8.44 3.44 8.03
CA GLU A 224 -9.72 2.85 7.63
C GLU A 224 -10.75 3.93 7.33
N ASP A 225 -10.77 5.00 8.12
CA ASP A 225 -11.68 6.12 7.95
C ASP A 225 -11.37 6.85 6.64
N TYR A 226 -10.08 7.08 6.34
CA TYR A 226 -9.63 7.60 5.06
C TYR A 226 -10.14 6.74 3.91
N VAL A 227 -10.20 5.41 4.02
CA VAL A 227 -10.75 4.55 2.96
C VAL A 227 -12.25 4.27 3.09
N ASN A 228 -13.00 5.17 3.75
CA ASN A 228 -14.46 5.12 3.96
C ASN A 228 -14.95 3.85 4.65
N MET A 229 -14.14 3.28 5.52
CA MET A 229 -14.52 2.17 6.40
C MET A 229 -14.61 2.67 7.84
N ALA A 230 -14.78 1.74 8.80
CA ALA A 230 -14.77 2.06 10.22
C ALA A 230 -14.50 0.80 11.06
N PHE A 231 -14.11 1.00 12.33
CA PHE A 231 -13.98 -0.07 13.34
C PHE A 231 -13.00 -1.19 12.96
N CYS A 232 -11.80 -0.82 12.48
CA CYS A 232 -10.70 -1.74 12.23
C CYS A 232 -11.07 -2.93 11.31
N PRO A 233 -11.63 -2.71 10.11
CA PRO A 233 -12.19 -3.78 9.28
C PRO A 233 -11.12 -4.77 8.77
N GLN A 234 -11.52 -6.03 8.56
CA GLN A 234 -10.71 -7.05 7.84
C GLN A 234 -11.43 -7.64 6.62
N GLU A 235 -12.70 -7.31 6.48
CA GLU A 235 -13.60 -7.92 5.50
C GLU A 235 -13.23 -7.43 4.11
N LYS A 236 -13.09 -8.36 3.16
CA LYS A 236 -12.87 -7.96 1.77
C LYS A 236 -14.10 -7.19 1.29
N PHE A 237 -13.90 -6.01 0.74
CA PHE A 237 -14.96 -5.17 0.22
C PHE A 237 -14.48 -4.43 -1.03
N ASP A 238 -15.28 -4.51 -2.10
CA ASP A 238 -14.97 -3.87 -3.38
C ASP A 238 -16.11 -2.89 -3.72
N SER A 239 -15.78 -1.64 -4.03
CA SER A 239 -16.73 -0.64 -4.53
C SER A 239 -16.10 0.21 -5.65
N ALA A 240 -16.88 1.09 -6.27
CA ALA A 240 -16.39 1.94 -7.36
C ALA A 240 -15.16 2.78 -6.95
N TYR A 241 -15.17 3.34 -5.74
CA TYR A 241 -14.19 4.37 -5.34
C TYR A 241 -13.32 3.98 -4.16
N TYR A 242 -13.67 2.97 -3.36
CA TYR A 242 -12.88 2.59 -2.19
C TYR A 242 -13.07 1.12 -1.85
N GLY A 243 -12.13 0.54 -1.10
CA GLY A 243 -12.27 -0.84 -0.69
C GLY A 243 -11.09 -1.46 0.02
N ILE A 244 -11.30 -2.71 0.42
CA ILE A 244 -10.33 -3.59 1.07
C ILE A 244 -10.11 -4.79 0.15
N ILE A 245 -9.00 -4.78 -0.58
CA ILE A 245 -8.58 -5.89 -1.44
C ILE A 245 -8.12 -7.07 -0.55
N LYS A 246 -7.47 -6.75 0.58
CA LYS A 246 -7.00 -7.74 1.55
C LYS A 246 -6.94 -7.11 2.96
N GLY A 247 -7.69 -7.66 3.92
CA GLY A 247 -7.74 -7.12 5.29
C GLY A 247 -6.70 -7.67 6.28
N GLY A 248 -5.69 -8.41 5.80
CA GLY A 248 -4.71 -9.06 6.68
C GLY A 248 -5.13 -10.46 7.16
N GLY A 249 -4.31 -11.05 8.02
CA GLY A 249 -4.59 -12.30 8.72
C GLY A 249 -5.17 -12.07 10.12
N HIS A 250 -5.14 -13.10 10.96
CA HIS A 250 -5.57 -13.00 12.35
C HIS A 250 -4.92 -11.80 13.07
N ASN A 251 -5.73 -10.97 13.75
CA ASN A 251 -5.29 -9.74 14.41
C ASN A 251 -4.50 -8.83 13.44
N TRP A 252 -5.02 -8.61 12.22
CA TRP A 252 -4.46 -7.77 11.15
C TRP A 252 -2.99 -8.07 10.81
N ALA A 253 -2.51 -9.28 11.09
CA ALA A 253 -1.11 -9.62 10.86
C ALA A 253 -0.83 -9.86 9.37
N GLY A 254 0.36 -9.49 8.92
CA GLY A 254 0.81 -9.68 7.54
C GLY A 254 0.24 -8.65 6.58
N LYS A 255 -0.13 -9.12 5.38
CA LYS A 255 -0.35 -8.27 4.21
C LYS A 255 -1.77 -7.73 4.14
N ILE A 256 -1.89 -6.42 4.09
CA ILE A 256 -3.13 -5.64 4.00
C ILE A 256 -3.05 -4.74 2.76
N SER A 257 -4.17 -4.58 2.05
CA SER A 257 -4.29 -3.77 0.84
C SER A 257 -5.64 -3.05 0.80
N TYR A 258 -5.58 -1.73 0.70
CA TYR A 258 -6.71 -0.81 0.58
C TYR A 258 -6.59 0.03 -0.68
N TYR A 259 -7.70 0.64 -1.11
CA TYR A 259 -7.69 1.71 -2.10
C TYR A 259 -8.75 2.76 -1.77
N ARG A 260 -8.47 3.99 -2.20
CA ARG A 260 -9.44 5.08 -2.32
C ARG A 260 -9.11 5.90 -3.56
N TYR A 261 -10.10 6.16 -4.40
CA TYR A 261 -10.02 6.93 -5.62
C TYR A 261 -10.96 8.12 -5.54
N HIS A 262 -10.39 9.32 -5.55
CA HIS A 262 -11.11 10.59 -5.49
C HIS A 262 -11.59 11.00 -6.89
N VAL A 263 -12.54 10.24 -7.44
CA VAL A 263 -13.09 10.51 -8.78
C VAL A 263 -14.10 11.65 -8.72
N GLN A 264 -15.04 11.58 -7.78
CA GLN A 264 -16.08 12.61 -7.59
C GLN A 264 -15.61 13.75 -6.68
N ASP A 265 -14.61 13.49 -5.84
CA ASP A 265 -14.12 14.36 -4.76
C ASP A 265 -12.62 14.64 -4.90
N ARG A 266 -12.14 14.92 -6.12
CA ARG A 266 -10.74 15.25 -6.42
C ARG A 266 -10.20 16.39 -5.55
N ILE A 267 -8.93 16.33 -5.19
CA ILE A 267 -8.27 17.33 -4.33
C ILE A 267 -7.37 18.23 -5.19
N PRO A 268 -7.79 19.47 -5.54
CA PRO A 268 -7.03 20.36 -6.40
C PRO A 268 -5.88 21.05 -5.67
N PHE A 269 -4.84 21.42 -6.42
CA PHE A 269 -3.71 22.23 -5.96
C PHE A 269 -3.22 23.15 -7.09
N GLN A 270 -2.74 24.35 -6.78
CA GLN A 270 -2.27 25.32 -7.77
C GLN A 270 -0.75 25.36 -7.92
N ARG A 271 -0.01 24.99 -6.88
CA ARG A 271 1.44 25.11 -6.78
C ARG A 271 2.12 23.87 -6.23
N GLU A 272 1.62 23.30 -5.14
CA GLU A 272 2.25 22.16 -4.48
C GLU A 272 1.22 21.36 -3.68
N ILE A 273 1.39 20.05 -3.64
CA ILE A 273 0.63 19.16 -2.75
C ILE A 273 1.58 18.19 -2.07
N LEU A 274 1.32 17.96 -0.78
CA LEU A 274 1.93 16.90 0.00
C LEU A 274 0.82 16.07 0.64
N VAL A 275 0.67 14.82 0.22
CA VAL A 275 -0.28 13.85 0.77
C VAL A 275 0.50 12.89 1.64
N THR A 276 0.14 12.82 2.92
CA THR A 276 0.79 11.93 3.88
C THR A 276 -0.23 11.16 4.70
N ILE A 277 0.21 10.07 5.31
CA ILE A 277 -0.57 9.32 6.28
C ILE A 277 0.34 8.86 7.41
N GLU A 278 -0.14 8.90 8.65
CA GLU A 278 0.62 8.31 9.75
C GLU A 278 0.71 6.79 9.61
N HIS A 279 1.84 6.22 10.00
CA HIS A 279 1.97 4.77 10.09
C HIS A 279 1.57 4.26 11.49
N GLY A 280 0.26 4.33 11.75
CA GLY A 280 -0.38 4.21 13.06
C GLY A 280 -0.23 5.48 13.92
N HIS A 281 -1.13 5.69 14.90
CA HIS A 281 -1.20 6.93 15.71
C HIS A 281 0.18 7.48 16.11
N ASN A 282 0.46 8.76 15.79
CA ASN A 282 1.74 9.43 16.02
C ASN A 282 2.96 8.66 15.46
N ASN A 283 2.79 8.00 14.31
CA ASN A 283 3.84 7.24 13.62
C ASN A 283 4.47 6.15 14.50
N HIS A 284 3.71 5.59 15.45
CA HIS A 284 4.30 4.68 16.44
C HIS A 284 4.60 3.28 15.88
N ARG A 285 3.97 2.88 14.76
CA ARG A 285 4.05 1.50 14.27
C ARG A 285 5.09 1.33 13.18
N GLY A 286 5.94 0.34 13.37
CA GLY A 286 6.81 -0.18 12.34
C GLY A 286 6.08 -1.12 11.38
N GLY A 287 6.78 -1.50 10.32
CA GLY A 287 6.24 -2.30 9.22
C GLY A 287 6.65 -1.74 7.89
N ARG A 288 6.19 -2.39 6.80
CA ARG A 288 6.38 -1.86 5.46
C ARG A 288 5.11 -1.20 4.98
N TRP A 289 5.24 0.03 4.49
CA TRP A 289 4.18 0.76 3.82
C TRP A 289 4.56 0.95 2.36
N GLU A 290 3.66 0.54 1.48
CA GLU A 290 3.80 0.66 0.04
C GLU A 290 2.55 1.37 -0.51
N THR A 291 2.74 2.46 -1.25
CA THR A 291 1.63 3.27 -1.77
C THR A 291 1.83 3.55 -3.25
N THR A 292 0.71 3.60 -3.98
CA THR A 292 0.69 4.13 -5.35
C THR A 292 -0.22 5.33 -5.35
N ALA A 293 0.32 6.52 -5.61
CA ALA A 293 -0.48 7.73 -5.78
C ALA A 293 -0.90 7.89 -7.25
N TYR A 294 -2.08 8.48 -7.48
CA TYR A 294 -2.60 8.83 -8.79
C TYR A 294 -3.03 10.31 -8.77
N TRP A 295 -2.62 11.07 -9.78
CA TRP A 295 -3.00 12.48 -9.90
C TRP A 295 -2.94 12.96 -11.35
N TYR A 296 -3.49 14.15 -11.60
CA TYR A 296 -3.33 14.87 -12.85
C TYR A 296 -2.62 16.18 -12.58
N GLN A 297 -1.70 16.57 -13.45
CA GLN A 297 -1.09 17.91 -13.39
C GLN A 297 -0.67 18.41 -14.77
N LEU A 298 -0.39 19.71 -14.85
CA LEU A 298 0.23 20.30 -16.03
C LEU A 298 1.72 19.93 -16.08
N GLU A 299 2.21 19.77 -17.31
CA GLU A 299 3.61 19.51 -17.61
C GLU A 299 4.34 20.82 -17.97
N PRO A 300 5.66 20.93 -17.73
CA PRO A 300 6.50 19.86 -17.20
C PRO A 300 6.36 19.66 -15.69
N HIS A 301 6.49 18.42 -15.24
CA HIS A 301 6.46 18.07 -13.82
C HIS A 301 7.83 18.25 -13.16
N ASP A 302 7.82 18.59 -11.87
CA ASP A 302 9.04 18.65 -11.08
C ASP A 302 9.45 17.23 -10.64
N ALA A 303 10.31 16.59 -11.45
CA ALA A 303 10.85 15.27 -11.16
C ALA A 303 11.61 15.19 -9.82
N SER A 304 12.06 16.32 -9.23
CA SER A 304 12.69 16.30 -7.90
C SER A 304 11.72 15.94 -6.77
N CYS A 305 10.41 16.06 -7.00
CA CYS A 305 9.37 15.59 -6.08
C CYS A 305 9.16 14.07 -6.14
N THR A 306 9.66 13.43 -7.20
CA THR A 306 9.51 12.00 -7.46
C THR A 306 10.76 11.25 -7.02
N PRO A 307 10.69 10.41 -5.96
CA PRO A 307 11.78 9.51 -5.64
C PRO A 307 11.95 8.50 -6.77
N ALA A 308 13.20 8.13 -7.05
CA ALA A 308 13.49 7.03 -7.96
C ALA A 308 12.77 5.75 -7.51
N LEU A 309 12.27 4.97 -8.48
CA LEU A 309 11.68 3.66 -8.19
C LEU A 309 12.65 2.82 -7.35
N PRO A 310 12.21 2.29 -6.17
CA PRO A 310 13.08 1.47 -5.33
C PRO A 310 13.62 0.28 -6.11
N SER A 311 14.87 -0.11 -5.84
CA SER A 311 15.52 -1.23 -6.55
C SER A 311 14.72 -2.51 -6.44
N ARG A 312 15.00 -3.48 -7.32
CA ARG A 312 14.31 -4.79 -7.33
C ARG A 312 14.30 -5.42 -5.94
N GLN A 313 15.43 -5.38 -5.23
CA GLN A 313 15.56 -5.96 -3.90
C GLN A 313 14.69 -5.24 -2.86
N GLU A 314 14.62 -3.91 -2.92
CA GLU A 314 13.88 -3.09 -1.95
C GLU A 314 12.37 -3.23 -2.12
N ARG A 315 11.88 -3.23 -3.35
CA ARG A 315 10.44 -3.33 -3.67
C ARG A 315 9.86 -4.74 -3.58
N MET A 316 10.70 -5.79 -3.47
CA MET A 316 10.17 -7.16 -3.41
C MET A 316 9.38 -7.41 -2.12
N PRO A 317 8.23 -8.10 -2.19
CA PRO A 317 7.44 -8.41 -1.01
C PRO A 317 8.21 -9.31 -0.05
N ARG A 318 8.08 -9.05 1.26
CA ARG A 318 8.66 -9.93 2.28
C ARG A 318 7.98 -11.30 2.24
N ARG A 319 8.77 -12.34 2.50
CA ARG A 319 8.26 -13.72 2.53
C ARG A 319 7.26 -13.87 3.68
N ASP A 320 6.14 -14.52 3.38
CA ASP A 320 5.18 -14.88 4.42
C ASP A 320 5.76 -16.01 5.27
N HIS A 321 6.17 -15.71 6.50
CA HIS A 321 6.58 -16.72 7.49
C HIS A 321 5.36 -17.46 8.09
N GLU A 322 4.34 -17.78 7.27
CA GLU A 322 3.13 -18.48 7.73
C GLU A 322 3.44 -19.82 8.41
N LEU A 323 4.43 -20.56 7.90
CA LEU A 323 4.82 -21.84 8.46
C LEU A 323 5.41 -21.68 9.87
N ALA A 324 6.31 -20.71 10.07
CA ALA A 324 6.88 -20.43 11.38
C ALA A 324 5.77 -20.04 12.36
N TRP A 325 4.83 -19.17 11.96
CA TRP A 325 3.70 -18.79 12.80
C TRP A 325 2.78 -19.97 13.15
N ARG A 326 2.43 -20.83 12.20
CA ARG A 326 1.62 -22.04 12.46
C ARG A 326 2.33 -22.98 13.45
N VAL A 327 3.63 -23.15 13.30
CA VAL A 327 4.46 -23.94 14.22
C VAL A 327 4.48 -23.31 15.61
N SER A 328 4.73 -22.00 15.72
CA SER A 328 4.72 -21.27 17.01
C SER A 328 3.37 -21.37 17.73
N LYS A 329 2.26 -21.24 16.99
CA LYS A 329 0.91 -21.36 17.54
C LYS A 329 0.65 -22.75 18.11
N THR A 330 1.04 -23.80 17.38
CA THR A 330 0.90 -25.18 17.84
C THR A 330 1.74 -25.44 19.09
N ILE A 331 2.99 -24.97 19.12
CA ILE A 331 3.87 -25.11 20.29
C ILE A 331 3.30 -24.38 21.51
N ALA A 332 2.86 -23.12 21.36
CA ALA A 332 2.29 -22.36 22.45
C ALA A 332 1.01 -22.99 23.02
N TRP A 333 0.13 -23.50 22.15
CA TRP A 333 -1.08 -24.21 22.56
C TRP A 333 -0.77 -25.51 23.32
N LEU A 334 0.24 -26.26 22.88
CA LEU A 334 0.73 -27.44 23.60
C LEU A 334 1.27 -27.07 24.98
N MET A 335 2.05 -25.99 25.11
CA MET A 335 2.55 -25.53 26.41
C MET A 335 1.43 -25.13 27.37
N VAL A 336 0.40 -24.40 26.90
CA VAL A 336 -0.77 -24.06 27.72
C VAL A 336 -1.51 -25.31 28.16
N LYS A 337 -1.69 -26.30 27.28
CA LYS A 337 -2.31 -27.58 27.64
C LYS A 337 -1.52 -28.33 28.71
N VAL A 338 -0.20 -28.40 28.59
CA VAL A 338 0.67 -29.05 29.59
C VAL A 338 0.56 -28.33 30.94
N LEU A 339 0.58 -27.00 30.95
CA LEU A 339 0.38 -26.19 32.15
C LEU A 339 -0.98 -26.46 32.81
N LEU A 340 -2.07 -26.46 32.03
CA LEU A 340 -3.41 -26.75 32.54
C LEU A 340 -3.54 -28.17 33.10
N HIS A 341 -2.93 -29.17 32.45
CA HIS A 341 -2.90 -30.54 32.98
C HIS A 341 -2.05 -30.64 34.24
N GLY A 342 -0.92 -29.94 34.30
CA GLY A 342 -0.09 -29.87 35.50
C GLY A 342 -0.84 -29.24 36.70
N VAL A 343 -1.56 -28.15 36.47
CA VAL A 343 -2.43 -27.53 37.49
C VAL A 343 -3.55 -28.49 37.90
N LEU A 344 -4.20 -29.17 36.96
CA LEU A 344 -5.24 -30.15 37.28
C LEU A 344 -4.71 -31.31 38.13
N ILE A 345 -3.56 -31.87 37.77
CA ILE A 345 -2.89 -32.93 38.53
C ILE A 345 -2.53 -32.44 39.94
N TYR A 346 -2.00 -31.22 40.05
CA TYR A 346 -1.68 -30.62 41.35
C TYR A 346 -2.93 -30.44 42.23
N VAL A 347 -4.04 -29.95 41.66
CA VAL A 347 -5.33 -29.84 42.37
C VAL A 347 -5.85 -31.21 42.80
N ILE A 348 -5.75 -32.24 41.94
CA ILE A 348 -6.13 -33.62 42.28
C ILE A 348 -5.27 -34.16 43.42
N ILE A 349 -3.95 -33.94 43.41
CA ILE A 349 -3.04 -34.37 44.47
C ILE A 349 -3.41 -33.71 45.80
N ILE A 350 -3.72 -32.41 45.80
CA ILE A 350 -4.18 -31.70 47.01
C ILE A 350 -5.50 -32.28 47.52
N ALA A 351 -6.46 -32.51 46.62
CA ALA A 351 -7.75 -33.09 46.97
C ALA A 351 -7.59 -34.50 47.56
N LEU A 352 -6.79 -35.37 46.94
CA LEU A 352 -6.55 -36.73 47.41
C LEU A 352 -5.81 -36.77 48.76
N ARG A 353 -4.87 -35.85 49.01
CA ARG A 353 -4.25 -35.67 50.35
C ARG A 353 -5.25 -35.24 51.40
N SER A 354 -6.19 -34.37 51.07
CA SER A 354 -7.21 -33.89 52.02
C SER A 354 -8.19 -34.97 52.49
N ILE A 355 -8.33 -36.06 51.71
CA ILE A 355 -9.19 -37.22 52.03
C ILE A 355 -8.41 -38.48 52.43
N GLY A 356 -7.09 -38.36 52.64
CA GLY A 356 -6.23 -39.44 53.16
C GLY A 356 -5.98 -40.62 52.21
N VAL A 357 -6.17 -40.42 50.89
CA VAL A 357 -5.99 -41.47 49.87
C VAL A 357 -4.52 -41.61 49.43
N ILE A 358 -3.71 -40.55 49.56
CA ILE A 358 -2.26 -40.54 49.29
C ILE A 358 -1.52 -39.65 50.28
#